data_AF-A0A970LDG0-F1
#
_entry.id   AF-A0A970LDG0-F1
#
_cell.length_a   1.000
_cell.length_b   1.000
_cell.length_c   1.000
_cell.angle_alpha   90.00
_cell.angle_beta   90.00
_cell.angle_gamma   90.00
#
_symmetry.space_group_name_H-M   'P 1'
#
loop_
_entity.id
_entity.type
_entity.pdbx_description
1 polymer ?
#
loop_
_entity_poly.entity_id
_entity_poly.type
_entity_poly.pdbx_seq_one_letter_code
_entity_poly.pdbx_strand_id
1 'polypeptide(L)'
;MNAIGTLLLGLGRDRDNRTLIEDVSSNIFNIRSSVDTDKVCQYQDESWTLEFSIPYTFIEKYYGKQDFSSGKKMRGNFQKCGDKTKFPHYGCWNRIEAPEPNFHKPECFGDFILD
;
A
#
# COMPACT_ATOMS: atom_id res chain seq x y z
N MET A 1 3.87 -0.11 3.58
CA MET A 1 4.75 0.96 4.11
C MET A 1 4.57 1.02 5.62
N ASN A 2 5.62 1.28 6.40
CA ASN A 2 5.49 1.48 7.85
C ASN A 2 5.28 2.98 8.18
N ALA A 3 5.13 3.29 9.47
CA ALA A 3 4.83 4.65 9.93
C ALA A 3 5.93 5.68 9.60
N ILE A 4 7.19 5.26 9.41
CA ILE A 4 8.32 6.16 9.06
C ILE A 4 8.55 6.25 7.55
N GLY A 5 7.64 5.72 6.73
CA GLY A 5 7.75 5.79 5.27
C GLY A 5 8.61 4.70 4.62
N THR A 6 9.06 3.68 5.36
CA THR A 6 9.78 2.55 4.74
C THR A 6 8.82 1.74 3.86
N LEU A 7 9.11 1.70 2.55
CA LEU A 7 8.32 1.01 1.55
C LEU A 7 8.74 -0.46 1.42
N LEU A 8 7.76 -1.35 1.30
CA LEU A 8 7.90 -2.72 0.81
C LEU A 8 6.99 -2.85 -0.41
N LEU A 9 7.53 -3.34 -1.52
CA LEU A 9 6.84 -3.40 -2.81
C LEU A 9 7.05 -4.76 -3.46
N GLY A 10 5.97 -5.34 -3.99
CA GLY A 10 6.02 -6.60 -4.73
C GLY A 10 4.92 -6.67 -5.77
N LEU A 11 5.20 -7.35 -6.89
CA LEU A 11 4.30 -7.51 -8.03
C LEU A 11 4.15 -8.99 -8.36
N GLY A 12 2.92 -9.43 -8.59
CA GLY A 12 2.62 -10.84 -8.81
C GLY A 12 1.13 -11.13 -8.81
N ARG A 13 0.79 -12.37 -9.16
CA ARG A 13 -0.60 -12.84 -9.23
C ARG A 13 -1.25 -12.92 -7.85
N ASP A 14 -0.48 -13.37 -6.87
CA ASP A 14 -0.95 -13.62 -5.51
C ASP A 14 0.22 -13.53 -4.52
N ARG A 15 -0.04 -13.90 -3.25
CA ARG A 15 0.97 -13.87 -2.19
C ARG A 15 2.18 -14.75 -2.51
N ASP A 16 1.98 -15.93 -3.06
CA ASP A 16 3.05 -16.92 -3.20
C ASP A 16 3.78 -16.76 -4.56
N ASN A 17 3.13 -16.09 -5.51
CA ASN A 17 3.64 -15.86 -6.87
C ASN A 17 3.91 -14.37 -7.15
N ARG A 18 4.65 -13.71 -6.25
CA ARG A 18 5.10 -12.31 -6.41
C ARG A 18 6.61 -12.15 -6.31
N THR A 19 7.14 -11.20 -7.06
CA THR A 19 8.54 -10.78 -7.01
C THR A 19 8.65 -9.47 -6.24
N LEU A 20 9.62 -9.36 -5.32
CA LEU A 20 9.92 -8.11 -4.65
C LEU A 20 10.60 -7.14 -5.63
N ILE A 21 10.19 -5.88 -5.57
CA ILE A 21 10.73 -4.84 -6.45
C ILE A 21 11.80 -4.07 -5.67
N GLU A 22 13.05 -4.33 -6.01
CA GLU A 22 14.23 -3.72 -5.38
C GLU A 22 14.96 -2.74 -6.34
N ASP A 23 14.66 -2.83 -7.64
CA ASP A 23 15.30 -2.05 -8.72
C ASP A 23 14.65 -0.67 -8.94
N VAL A 24 13.80 -0.20 -8.02
CA VAL A 24 13.09 1.06 -8.11
C VAL A 24 13.42 1.95 -6.92
N SER A 25 13.91 3.15 -7.20
CA SER A 25 14.13 4.16 -6.17
C SER A 25 12.81 4.54 -5.50
N SER A 26 12.77 4.48 -4.17
CA SER A 26 11.61 4.91 -3.38
C SER A 26 11.24 6.39 -3.61
N ASN A 27 12.19 7.20 -4.09
CA ASN A 27 12.00 8.64 -4.30
C ASN A 27 10.91 8.94 -5.34
N ILE A 28 10.67 8.04 -6.30
CA ILE A 28 9.62 8.27 -7.31
C ILE A 28 8.22 8.29 -6.69
N PHE A 29 8.05 7.72 -5.50
CA PHE A 29 6.77 7.64 -4.82
C PHE A 29 6.45 8.86 -3.96
N ASN A 30 7.33 9.88 -3.89
CA ASN A 30 7.12 11.11 -3.13
C ASN A 30 6.61 10.88 -1.68
N ILE A 31 7.19 9.89 -1.00
CA ILE A 31 6.75 9.45 0.32
C ILE A 31 7.04 10.54 1.36
N ARG A 32 6.02 10.90 2.16
CA ARG A 32 6.13 11.83 3.29
C ARG A 32 5.44 11.22 4.51
N SER A 33 6.11 11.28 5.65
CA SER A 33 5.54 10.87 6.94
C SER A 33 5.64 12.00 7.95
N SER A 34 4.66 12.10 8.84
CA SER A 34 4.76 12.96 10.03
C SER A 34 5.64 12.34 11.13
N VAL A 35 5.99 11.06 11.02
CA VAL A 35 6.83 10.33 12.00
C VAL A 35 8.28 10.40 11.57
N ASP A 36 9.09 11.03 12.41
CA ASP A 36 10.54 11.04 12.26
C ASP A 36 11.14 9.66 12.57
N THR A 37 12.09 9.23 11.75
CA THR A 37 12.78 7.94 11.90
C THR A 37 13.50 7.86 13.24
N ASP A 38 14.09 8.96 13.70
CA ASP A 38 14.86 9.00 14.95
C ASP A 38 13.96 8.99 16.18
N LYS A 39 12.68 9.34 16.03
CA LYS A 39 11.72 9.48 17.14
C LYS A 39 10.69 8.37 17.22
N VAL A 40 10.68 7.41 16.28
CA VAL A 40 9.63 6.38 16.19
C VAL A 40 9.44 5.57 17.48
N CYS A 41 10.53 5.26 18.20
CA CYS A 41 10.47 4.52 19.46
C CYS A 41 9.88 5.32 20.63
N GLN A 42 9.84 6.65 20.50
CA GLN A 42 9.34 7.58 21.51
C GLN A 42 8.11 8.35 21.02
N TYR A 43 7.51 7.91 19.91
CA TYR A 43 6.38 8.59 19.30
C TYR A 43 5.17 8.55 20.25
N GLN A 44 4.70 9.73 20.67
CA GLN A 44 3.65 9.90 21.67
C GLN A 44 2.43 10.67 21.15
N ASP A 45 2.48 11.15 19.91
CA ASP A 45 1.34 11.87 19.33
C ASP A 45 0.16 10.91 19.13
N GLU A 46 -1.06 11.46 19.24
CA GLU A 46 -2.30 10.69 19.09
C GLU A 46 -2.52 10.16 17.67
N SER A 47 -1.92 10.81 16.68
CA SER A 47 -2.10 10.47 15.26
C SER A 47 -0.84 10.76 14.46
N TRP A 48 -0.67 10.05 13.35
CA TRP A 48 0.35 10.29 12.35
C TRP A 48 -0.24 10.24 10.95
N THR A 49 0.43 10.90 10.01
CA THR A 49 0.05 10.91 8.60
C THR A 49 1.15 10.29 7.74
N LEU A 50 0.73 9.70 6.63
CA LEU A 50 1.60 9.16 5.60
C LEU A 50 0.98 9.45 4.25
N GLU A 51 1.76 10.11 3.39
CA GLU A 51 1.37 10.52 2.05
C GLU A 51 2.35 9.92 1.05
N PHE A 52 1.84 9.50 -0.11
CA PHE A 52 2.66 9.00 -1.21
C PHE A 52 1.89 9.16 -2.53
N SER A 53 2.61 9.07 -3.63
CA SER A 53 2.09 9.03 -4.99
C SER A 53 2.59 7.78 -5.70
N ILE A 54 1.81 7.23 -6.63
CA ILE A 54 2.27 6.16 -7.53
C ILE A 54 2.33 6.75 -8.94
N PRO A 55 3.53 6.97 -9.51
CA PRO A 55 3.64 7.50 -10.86
C PRO A 55 3.02 6.55 -11.90
N TYR A 56 2.31 7.09 -12.89
CA TYR A 56 1.83 6.27 -14.01
C TYR A 56 2.99 5.58 -14.74
N THR A 57 4.14 6.24 -14.87
CA THR A 57 5.36 5.64 -15.45
C THR A 57 5.84 4.40 -14.70
N PHE A 58 5.63 4.33 -13.38
CA PHE A 58 5.91 3.12 -12.60
C PHE A 58 4.96 1.98 -13.00
N ILE A 59 3.66 2.25 -13.14
CA ILE A 59 2.69 1.24 -13.56
C ILE A 59 3.00 0.76 -14.99
N GLU A 60 3.29 1.70 -15.89
CA GLU A 60 3.60 1.40 -17.29
C GLU A 60 4.89 0.60 -17.48
N LYS A 61 5.89 0.77 -16.60
CA LYS A 61 7.12 -0.03 -16.61
C LYS A 61 6.83 -1.54 -16.51
N TYR A 62 5.83 -1.93 -15.71
CA TYR A 62 5.55 -3.35 -15.42
C TYR A 62 4.34 -3.90 -16.19
N TYR A 63 3.37 -3.05 -16.54
CA TYR A 63 2.13 -3.49 -17.20
C TYR A 63 2.00 -2.98 -18.65
N GLY A 64 2.97 -2.22 -19.16
CA GLY A 64 2.89 -1.52 -20.44
C GLY A 64 1.98 -0.30 -20.37
N LYS A 65 1.88 0.46 -21.47
CA LYS A 65 1.03 1.65 -21.55
C LYS A 65 -0.41 1.35 -21.11
N GLN A 66 -0.88 2.09 -20.13
CA GLN A 66 -2.24 1.99 -19.60
C GLN A 66 -3.04 3.24 -19.93
N ASP A 67 -4.36 3.10 -19.92
CA ASP A 67 -5.29 4.21 -20.11
C ASP A 67 -5.86 4.62 -18.74
N PHE A 68 -5.45 5.79 -18.26
CA PHE A 68 -5.88 6.39 -16.98
C PHE A 68 -6.88 7.53 -17.19
N SER A 69 -7.65 7.50 -18.29
CA SER A 69 -8.72 8.47 -18.53
C SER A 69 -9.88 8.35 -17.53
N SER A 70 -10.65 9.42 -17.43
CA SER A 70 -11.89 9.47 -16.65
C SER A 70 -12.83 8.31 -17.01
N GLY A 71 -13.48 7.74 -16.00
CA GLY A 71 -14.37 6.58 -16.10
C GLY A 71 -13.67 5.22 -16.13
N LYS A 72 -12.33 5.17 -16.19
CA LYS A 72 -11.59 3.91 -16.09
C LYS A 72 -11.66 3.35 -14.68
N LYS A 73 -11.62 2.02 -14.61
CA LYS A 73 -11.76 1.27 -13.37
C LYS A 73 -10.46 0.55 -13.03
N MET A 74 -9.95 0.82 -11.84
CA MET A 74 -8.92 0.03 -11.18
C MET A 74 -9.55 -0.77 -10.03
N ARG A 75 -8.92 -1.89 -9.64
CA ARG A 75 -9.35 -2.65 -8.46
C ARG A 75 -8.24 -2.67 -7.43
N GLY A 76 -8.58 -2.42 -6.18
CA GLY A 76 -7.63 -2.49 -5.07
C GLY A 76 -8.29 -2.40 -3.70
N ASN A 77 -7.46 -2.24 -2.68
CA ASN A 77 -7.91 -2.07 -1.30
C ASN A 77 -6.88 -1.26 -0.51
N PHE A 78 -7.30 -0.64 0.59
CA PHE A 78 -6.43 0.06 1.54
C PHE A 78 -6.47 -0.67 2.87
N GLN A 79 -5.31 -0.84 3.51
CA GLN A 79 -5.14 -1.72 4.65
C GLN A 79 -4.31 -1.05 5.74
N LYS A 80 -4.61 -1.37 6.99
CA LYS A 80 -3.84 -0.98 8.17
C LYS A 80 -3.58 -2.21 9.03
N CYS A 81 -2.32 -2.44 9.40
CA CYS A 81 -1.96 -3.49 10.35
C CYS A 81 -0.87 -3.06 11.33
N GLY A 82 -0.61 -3.94 12.30
CA GLY A 82 0.33 -3.70 13.39
C GLY A 82 0.63 -4.97 14.19
N ASP A 83 1.09 -6.02 13.51
CA ASP A 83 1.27 -7.38 14.06
C ASP A 83 2.16 -7.42 15.31
N LYS A 84 3.17 -6.55 15.37
CA LYS A 84 4.14 -6.45 16.49
C LYS A 84 3.88 -5.25 17.41
N THR A 85 2.72 -4.61 17.30
CA THR A 85 2.34 -3.54 18.23
C THR A 85 1.78 -4.12 19.53
N LYS A 86 1.67 -3.31 20.59
CA LYS A 86 1.11 -3.76 21.89
C LYS A 86 -0.25 -4.45 21.74
N PHE A 87 -1.07 -3.95 20.81
CA PHE A 87 -2.37 -4.52 20.47
C PHE A 87 -2.39 -4.82 18.97
N PRO A 88 -2.14 -6.07 18.54
CA PRO A 88 -2.24 -6.45 17.14
C PRO A 88 -3.63 -6.12 16.58
N HIS A 89 -3.65 -5.57 15.37
CA HIS A 89 -4.88 -5.11 14.73
C HIS A 89 -4.77 -5.19 13.21
N TYR A 90 -5.93 -5.34 12.57
CA TYR A 90 -6.06 -5.49 11.13
C TYR A 90 -7.32 -4.74 10.68
N GLY A 91 -7.16 -3.79 9.76
CA GLY A 91 -8.25 -2.99 9.21
C GLY A 91 -8.12 -2.88 7.69
N CYS A 92 -9.25 -2.77 7.00
CA CYS A 92 -9.28 -2.55 5.56
C CYS A 92 -10.45 -1.65 5.17
N TRP A 93 -10.33 -1.00 4.02
CA TRP A 93 -11.40 -0.15 3.45
C TRP A 93 -12.53 -1.01 2.88
N ASN A 94 -12.23 -1.90 1.94
CA ASN A 94 -13.21 -2.82 1.39
C ASN A 94 -13.17 -4.15 2.15
N ARG A 95 -14.33 -4.66 2.61
CA ARG A 95 -14.42 -5.86 3.46
C ARG A 95 -13.78 -7.06 2.77
N ILE A 96 -12.98 -7.81 3.53
CA ILE A 96 -12.39 -9.07 3.09
C ILE A 96 -13.10 -10.21 3.82
N GLU A 97 -13.68 -11.12 3.04
CA GLU A 97 -14.25 -12.37 3.57
C GLU A 97 -13.14 -13.42 3.64
N ALA A 98 -12.64 -13.68 4.85
CA ALA A 98 -11.65 -14.72 5.09
C ALA A 98 -11.81 -15.27 6.53
N PRO A 99 -11.52 -16.56 6.76
CA PRO A 99 -11.59 -17.15 8.10
C PRO A 99 -10.52 -16.57 9.03
N GLU A 100 -9.39 -16.13 8.47
CA GLU A 100 -8.25 -15.53 9.18
C GLU A 100 -7.81 -14.24 8.46
N PRO A 101 -7.14 -13.29 9.16
CA PRO A 101 -6.64 -12.07 8.55
C PRO A 101 -5.79 -12.33 7.30
N ASN A 102 -6.33 -12.00 6.12
CA ASN A 102 -5.66 -12.22 4.84
C ASN A 102 -5.91 -11.08 3.86
N PHE A 103 -4.92 -10.19 3.76
CA PHE A 103 -4.95 -9.05 2.86
C PHE A 103 -4.73 -9.34 1.37
N HIS A 104 -4.19 -10.52 1.03
CA HIS A 104 -3.81 -10.87 -0.33
C HIS A 104 -4.97 -11.60 -1.03
N LYS A 105 -6.10 -10.89 -1.14
CA LYS A 105 -7.39 -11.41 -1.63
C LYS A 105 -7.95 -10.52 -2.75
N PRO A 106 -7.43 -10.63 -3.99
CA PRO A 106 -7.88 -9.80 -5.12
C PRO A 106 -9.37 -9.92 -5.43
N GLU A 107 -10.00 -11.05 -5.10
CA GLU A 107 -11.45 -11.26 -5.22
C GLU A 107 -12.25 -10.25 -4.37
N CYS A 108 -11.70 -9.81 -3.23
CA CYS A 108 -12.30 -8.84 -2.32
C CYS A 108 -11.89 -7.39 -2.60
N PHE A 109 -11.22 -7.09 -3.71
CA PHE A 109 -10.87 -5.70 -4.04
C PHE A 109 -12.09 -4.89 -4.43
N GLY A 110 -12.15 -3.66 -3.92
CA GLY A 110 -13.14 -2.65 -4.31
C GLY A 110 -12.76 -2.00 -5.64
N ASP A 111 -13.69 -1.19 -6.15
CA ASP A 111 -13.54 -0.49 -7.41
C ASP A 111 -13.09 0.97 -7.18
N PHE A 112 -12.08 1.39 -7.94
CA PHE A 112 -11.65 2.78 -8.04
C PHE A 112 -12.00 3.27 -9.43
N ILE A 113 -12.93 4.22 -9.52
CA ILE A 113 -13.28 4.89 -10.78
C ILE A 113 -12.45 6.16 -10.85
N LEU A 114 -11.66 6.31 -11.91
CA LEU A 114 -10.85 7.50 -12.15
C LEU A 114 -11.75 8.63 -12.63
N ASP A 115 -11.55 9.83 -12.10
CA ASP A 115 -12.29 11.04 -12.47
C ASP A 115 -11.57 11.86 -13.55
#